data_AF-X0YTF8-F1
#
_entry.id   AF-X0YTF8-F1
#
_cell.length_a   1.000
_cell.length_b   1.000
_cell.length_c   1.000
_cell.angle_alpha   90.00
_cell.angle_beta   90.00
_cell.angle_gamma   90.00
#
_symmetry.space_group_name_H-M   'P 1'
#
loop_
_entity.id
_entity.type
_entity.pdbx_description
1 polymer ?
#
loop_
_entity_poly.entity_id
_entity_poly.type
_entity_poly.pdbx_seq_one_letter_code
_entity_poly.pdbx_strand_id
1 'polypeptide(L)'
;IEVWEDYFVFVEYYNNVTEENYLEKEYRRRFKEYRYEYHNVVEFPKKERLSTAINAISDGDSIYFRIDYPIQPGEQIDVLLNMPSESGFKEYEKWAWWDSNWDYCMDITVDTWIKNYSYKIVINNTHFDYTHANTTGADFRVVNNSCNENGGTVSHYIQNWTKDGDTAVWFLANSQTQTSYSLYYGNTAASTTSNMNTTFIWGDGMEDADVTDWVVVANAAVEATDDTDHQELVKYWNYSLNYTDTAGGAAGDIKHTYPTQTGSILISYWVYI
;
A
#
# COMPACT_ATOMS: atom_id res chain seq x y z
N ILE A 1 -9.61 -5.11 40.90
CA ILE A 1 -9.75 -3.70 40.47
C ILE A 1 -8.73 -3.54 39.36
N GLU A 2 -9.21 -3.55 38.12
CA GLU A 2 -8.41 -3.29 36.91
C GLU A 2 -7.87 -1.88 36.95
N VAL A 3 -6.63 -1.71 36.48
CA VAL A 3 -6.18 -0.51 35.78
C VAL A 3 -5.22 -0.96 34.68
N TRP A 4 -5.64 -0.83 33.42
CA TRP A 4 -4.77 -0.84 32.25
C TRP A 4 -4.38 0.62 31.98
N GLU A 5 -3.07 0.91 31.97
CA GLU A 5 -2.56 2.19 31.49
C GLU A 5 -1.47 1.90 30.45
N ASP A 6 -1.85 1.99 29.18
CA ASP A 6 -0.89 2.09 28.07
C ASP A 6 -0.27 3.50 28.08
N TYR A 7 1.02 3.58 28.34
CA TYR A 7 1.76 4.84 28.29
C TYR A 7 2.20 5.13 26.84
N PHE A 8 1.65 6.19 26.25
CA PHE A 8 2.15 6.77 25.00
C PHE A 8 3.20 7.85 25.31
N VAL A 9 4.43 7.69 24.80
CA VAL A 9 5.47 8.72 24.87
C VAL A 9 5.62 9.36 23.50
N PHE A 10 5.23 10.64 23.38
CA PHE A 10 5.55 11.49 22.24
C PHE A 10 6.83 12.28 22.53
N VAL A 11 7.80 12.24 21.61
CA VAL A 11 8.95 13.15 21.62
C VAL A 11 8.93 13.93 20.31
N GLU A 12 8.47 15.18 20.34
CA GLU A 12 8.59 16.12 19.22
C GLU A 12 9.83 17.00 19.39
N TYR A 13 10.63 17.14 18.33
CA TYR A 13 11.70 18.13 18.24
C TYR A 13 11.38 19.10 17.09
N TYR A 14 11.09 20.36 17.41
CA TYR A 14 10.88 21.40 16.42
C TYR A 14 12.22 21.98 15.97
N ASN A 15 12.58 21.80 14.70
CA ASN A 15 13.55 22.65 14.04
C ASN A 15 12.80 23.66 13.15
N ASN A 16 12.83 24.92 13.56
CA ASN A 16 12.36 26.07 12.79
C ASN A 16 13.07 26.15 11.43
N VAL A 17 12.32 26.06 10.32
CA VAL A 17 12.65 26.76 9.07
C VAL A 17 11.36 27.19 8.38
N THR A 18 11.22 28.51 8.27
CA THR A 18 10.26 29.27 7.46
C THR A 18 10.59 29.18 5.97
N GLU A 19 9.63 28.93 5.07
CA GLU A 19 9.50 29.62 3.75
C GLU A 19 8.29 29.12 2.94
N GLU A 20 7.22 29.92 2.92
CA GLU A 20 5.94 29.62 2.27
C GLU A 20 5.75 30.40 0.94
N ASN A 21 6.79 30.63 0.11
CA ASN A 21 6.61 31.58 -1.02
C ASN A 21 7.37 31.33 -2.34
N TYR A 22 7.79 30.09 -2.66
CA TYR A 22 8.53 29.85 -3.92
C TYR A 22 7.84 28.99 -4.99
N LEU A 23 6.79 28.22 -4.66
CA LEU A 23 6.25 27.21 -5.59
C LEU A 23 5.18 27.72 -6.59
N GLU A 24 4.57 28.87 -6.38
CA GLU A 24 3.50 29.36 -7.28
C GLU A 24 4.03 30.06 -8.55
N LYS A 25 5.30 30.48 -8.57
CA LYS A 25 5.88 31.26 -9.68
C LYS A 25 6.55 30.43 -10.78
N GLU A 26 6.91 29.18 -10.51
CA GLU A 26 7.62 28.35 -11.50
C GLU A 26 6.70 27.52 -12.41
N TYR A 27 5.42 27.35 -12.01
CA TYR A 27 4.42 26.59 -12.78
C TYR A 27 3.99 27.29 -14.08
N ARG A 28 4.08 28.63 -14.15
CA ARG A 28 3.65 29.42 -15.34
C ARG A 28 4.70 29.58 -16.43
N ARG A 29 5.94 29.08 -16.26
CA ARG A 29 7.07 29.42 -17.15
C ARG A 29 7.47 28.34 -18.17
N ARG A 30 6.93 27.12 -18.13
CA ARG A 30 7.46 26.00 -18.96
C ARG A 30 6.57 25.43 -20.07
N PHE A 31 5.40 25.96 -20.35
CA PHE A 31 4.64 25.54 -21.55
C PHE A 31 4.90 26.48 -22.74
N LYS A 32 5.97 26.21 -23.47
CA LYS A 32 6.20 26.70 -24.84
C LYS A 32 5.84 25.58 -25.82
N GLU A 33 4.74 25.82 -26.54
CA GLU A 33 4.28 25.31 -27.83
C GLU A 33 5.08 24.18 -28.52
N TYR A 34 4.43 23.02 -28.69
CA TYR A 34 4.58 22.20 -29.89
C TYR A 34 3.22 22.19 -30.61
N ARG A 35 3.11 22.91 -31.74
CA ARG A 35 1.98 22.77 -32.67
C ARG A 35 2.29 21.67 -33.67
N TYR A 36 1.47 20.64 -33.71
CA TYR A 36 1.30 19.81 -34.91
C TYR A 36 -0.04 20.18 -35.54
N GLU A 37 0.00 20.88 -36.68
CA GLU A 37 -1.20 21.22 -37.45
C GLU A 37 -1.56 20.06 -38.38
N TYR A 38 -2.56 19.26 -38.01
CA TYR A 38 -3.22 18.35 -38.94
C TYR A 38 -4.36 19.09 -39.63
N HIS A 39 -4.19 19.39 -40.92
CA HIS A 39 -5.26 19.92 -41.76
C HIS A 39 -6.07 18.76 -42.34
N ASN A 40 -7.16 18.39 -41.66
CA ASN A 40 -8.19 17.55 -42.26
C ASN A 40 -9.45 18.40 -42.45
N VAL A 41 -9.65 18.89 -43.68
CA VAL A 41 -10.86 19.59 -44.08
C VAL A 41 -11.91 18.52 -44.42
N VAL A 42 -12.97 18.45 -43.61
CA VAL A 42 -14.14 17.61 -43.89
C VAL A 42 -15.21 18.50 -44.55
N GLU A 43 -15.50 18.28 -45.83
CA GLU A 43 -16.63 18.92 -46.51
C GLU A 43 -17.92 18.15 -46.23
N PHE A 44 -18.96 18.87 -45.79
CA PHE A 44 -20.32 18.32 -45.58
C PHE A 44 -21.31 18.87 -46.61
N PRO A 45 -22.32 18.07 -47.04
CA PRO A 45 -23.33 18.54 -47.99
C PRO A 45 -24.26 19.58 -47.35
N LYS A 46 -24.62 20.58 -48.17
CA LYS A 46 -25.39 21.78 -47.81
C LYS A 46 -26.71 21.47 -47.08
N LYS A 47 -26.79 21.87 -45.81
CA LYS A 47 -27.84 22.76 -45.28
C LYS A 47 -27.38 23.38 -43.96
N GLU A 48 -27.31 24.72 -43.98
CA GLU A 48 -27.03 25.66 -42.88
C GLU A 48 -25.71 25.44 -42.11
N ARG A 49 -24.69 26.19 -42.57
CA ARG A 49 -23.37 26.28 -41.96
C ARG A 49 -23.45 27.03 -40.61
N LEU A 50 -23.27 26.30 -39.52
CA LEU A 50 -22.51 26.79 -38.37
C LEU A 50 -21.17 26.05 -38.43
N SER A 51 -20.11 26.75 -38.83
CA SER A 51 -18.75 26.20 -38.81
C SER A 51 -18.27 26.14 -37.36
N THR A 52 -18.62 25.08 -36.66
CA THR A 52 -18.09 24.83 -35.31
C THR A 52 -16.66 24.37 -35.44
N ALA A 53 -15.70 25.20 -35.03
CA ALA A 53 -14.31 24.79 -34.90
C ALA A 53 -14.19 23.89 -33.65
N ILE A 54 -14.39 22.59 -33.83
CA ILE A 54 -14.04 21.61 -32.80
C ILE A 54 -12.54 21.39 -32.94
N ASN A 55 -11.78 21.92 -31.98
CA ASN A 55 -10.35 21.65 -31.91
C ASN A 55 -10.14 20.40 -31.05
N ALA A 56 -9.60 19.35 -31.66
CA ALA A 56 -9.10 18.19 -30.93
C ALA A 56 -7.67 18.51 -30.44
N ILE A 57 -7.46 18.40 -29.14
CA ILE A 57 -6.15 18.57 -28.51
C ILE A 57 -5.74 17.21 -27.96
N SER A 58 -4.60 16.70 -28.39
CA SER A 58 -4.03 15.43 -27.89
C SER A 58 -2.93 15.74 -26.89
N ASP A 59 -2.95 15.06 -25.75
CA ASP A 59 -1.86 15.07 -24.78
C ASP A 59 -1.45 13.63 -24.45
N GLY A 60 -0.75 13.00 -25.40
CA GLY A 60 -0.24 11.63 -25.29
C GLY A 60 -1.31 10.55 -25.21
N ASP A 61 -1.94 10.41 -24.05
CA ASP A 61 -2.85 9.32 -23.69
C ASP A 61 -4.33 9.76 -23.66
N SER A 62 -4.61 11.05 -23.90
CA SER A 62 -5.98 11.58 -23.90
C SER A 62 -6.22 12.54 -25.07
N ILE A 63 -7.43 12.47 -25.64
CA ILE A 63 -7.94 13.44 -26.61
C ILE A 63 -9.01 14.29 -25.91
N TYR A 64 -8.77 15.59 -25.85
CA TYR A 64 -9.72 16.57 -25.35
C TYR A 64 -10.39 17.26 -26.52
N PHE A 65 -11.71 17.37 -26.46
CA PHE A 65 -12.48 18.17 -27.40
C PHE A 65 -12.82 19.50 -26.76
N ARG A 66 -12.30 20.58 -27.32
CA ARG A 66 -12.69 21.93 -26.90
C ARG A 66 -13.78 22.44 -27.83
N ILE A 67 -14.95 22.70 -27.27
CA ILE A 67 -16.07 23.35 -27.97
C ILE A 67 -15.97 24.85 -27.67
N ASP A 68 -15.43 25.62 -28.60
CA ASP A 68 -15.39 27.08 -28.49
C ASP A 68 -16.72 27.70 -28.96
N TYR A 69 -17.79 27.44 -28.21
CA TYR A 69 -19.12 28.01 -28.45
C TYR A 69 -19.85 28.29 -27.13
N PRO A 70 -20.51 29.46 -26.97
CA PRO A 70 -21.28 29.76 -25.77
C PRO A 70 -22.57 28.92 -25.76
N ILE A 71 -22.60 27.86 -24.93
CA ILE A 71 -23.78 27.02 -24.72
C ILE A 71 -24.81 27.81 -23.90
N GLN A 72 -26.05 27.92 -24.39
CA GLN A 72 -27.13 28.54 -23.61
C GLN A 72 -27.72 27.56 -22.58
N PRO A 73 -28.22 28.03 -21.42
CA PRO A 73 -28.84 27.16 -20.43
C PRO A 73 -30.02 26.37 -21.03
N GLY A 74 -29.92 25.04 -21.02
CA GLY A 74 -30.96 24.13 -21.52
C GLY A 74 -30.80 23.66 -22.97
N GLU A 75 -29.73 24.04 -23.65
CA GLU A 75 -29.41 23.54 -25.00
C GLU A 75 -28.72 22.17 -24.91
N GLN A 76 -29.32 21.15 -25.53
CA GLN A 76 -28.72 19.82 -25.66
C GLN A 76 -27.90 19.75 -26.95
N ILE A 77 -26.62 19.41 -26.83
CA ILE A 77 -25.72 19.20 -27.97
C ILE A 77 -25.44 17.70 -28.07
N ASP A 78 -25.91 17.07 -29.15
CA ASP A 78 -25.60 15.69 -29.45
C ASP A 78 -24.35 15.65 -30.35
N VAL A 79 -23.23 15.16 -29.79
CA VAL A 79 -21.98 14.98 -30.53
C VAL A 79 -21.93 13.56 -31.08
N LEU A 80 -22.12 13.41 -32.40
CA LEU A 80 -21.99 12.12 -33.08
C LEU A 80 -20.53 11.87 -33.47
N LEU A 81 -19.84 11.00 -32.73
CA LEU A 81 -18.49 10.56 -33.06
C LEU A 81 -18.54 9.39 -34.05
N ASN A 82 -18.26 9.66 -35.33
CA ASN A 82 -18.00 8.60 -36.31
C ASN A 82 -16.56 8.10 -36.13
N MET A 83 -16.39 7.03 -35.35
CA MET A 83 -15.12 6.30 -35.32
C MET A 83 -15.05 5.41 -36.57
N PRO A 84 -13.89 5.35 -37.27
CA PRO A 84 -13.75 4.53 -38.46
C PRO A 84 -13.99 3.05 -38.13
N SER A 85 -14.72 2.37 -39.02
CA SER A 85 -15.07 0.97 -38.90
C SER A 85 -13.81 0.07 -38.87
N GLU A 86 -13.72 -0.73 -37.80
CA GLU A 86 -13.02 -2.01 -37.70
C GLU A 86 -11.53 -2.03 -38.13
N SER A 87 -10.68 -1.46 -37.28
CA SER A 87 -9.31 -1.97 -37.04
C SER A 87 -8.77 -1.54 -35.67
N GLY A 88 -9.65 -1.32 -34.69
CA GLY A 88 -9.29 -0.69 -33.42
C GLY A 88 -10.19 -1.05 -32.25
N PHE A 89 -10.85 -2.21 -32.26
CA PHE A 89 -11.18 -2.82 -30.97
C PHE A 89 -9.84 -3.23 -30.38
N LYS A 90 -9.31 -2.43 -29.45
CA LYS A 90 -8.51 -3.03 -28.41
C LYS A 90 -9.48 -3.94 -27.68
N GLU A 91 -9.42 -5.24 -27.96
CA GLU A 91 -9.57 -6.18 -26.86
C GLU A 91 -8.77 -5.56 -25.72
N TYR A 92 -9.40 -5.36 -24.56
CA TYR A 92 -8.59 -5.33 -23.36
C TYR A 92 -8.03 -6.74 -23.29
N GLU A 93 -6.91 -6.95 -23.99
CA GLU A 93 -6.16 -8.16 -23.85
C GLU A 93 -5.90 -8.30 -22.36
N LYS A 94 -5.92 -9.55 -21.92
CA LYS A 94 -5.61 -10.09 -20.59
C LYS A 94 -4.20 -9.69 -20.06
N TRP A 95 -3.75 -8.47 -20.32
CA TRP A 95 -2.40 -7.92 -20.13
C TRP A 95 -2.36 -6.83 -19.06
N ALA A 96 -3.51 -6.46 -18.50
CA ALA A 96 -3.56 -5.67 -17.26
C ALA A 96 -3.75 -6.58 -16.04
N TRP A 97 -3.78 -7.91 -16.25
CA TRP A 97 -3.85 -8.87 -15.18
C TRP A 97 -2.43 -9.17 -14.70
N TRP A 98 -2.05 -8.69 -13.51
CA TRP A 98 -0.68 -8.83 -12.99
C TRP A 98 -0.19 -10.29 -12.91
N ASP A 99 -1.06 -11.27 -12.64
CA ASP A 99 -0.77 -12.72 -12.70
C ASP A 99 -2.05 -13.59 -12.79
N SER A 100 -2.28 -14.28 -13.92
CA SER A 100 -3.53 -14.99 -14.25
C SER A 100 -3.91 -16.13 -13.31
N ASN A 101 -3.06 -16.48 -12.35
CA ASN A 101 -3.32 -17.52 -11.36
C ASN A 101 -4.04 -17.00 -10.10
N TRP A 102 -4.35 -15.70 -10.03
CA TRP A 102 -4.92 -15.04 -8.85
C TRP A 102 -6.34 -14.57 -9.09
N ASP A 103 -7.31 -15.37 -8.69
CA ASP A 103 -8.72 -15.19 -9.07
C ASP A 103 -9.40 -13.95 -8.45
N TYR A 104 -8.88 -13.42 -7.34
CA TYR A 104 -9.51 -12.34 -6.58
C TYR A 104 -8.58 -11.19 -6.27
N CYS A 105 -9.14 -9.99 -6.23
CA CYS A 105 -8.43 -8.76 -5.93
C CYS A 105 -9.30 -7.77 -5.16
N MET A 106 -8.67 -6.97 -4.29
CA MET A 106 -9.30 -5.85 -3.60
C MET A 106 -8.37 -4.64 -3.60
N ASP A 107 -8.89 -3.48 -4.01
CA ASP A 107 -8.15 -2.22 -3.93
C ASP A 107 -8.03 -1.72 -2.49
N ILE A 108 -6.88 -1.12 -2.19
CA ILE A 108 -6.63 -0.40 -0.95
C ILE A 108 -6.01 0.96 -1.29
N THR A 109 -6.43 1.99 -0.56
CA THR A 109 -5.90 3.35 -0.71
C THR A 109 -5.23 3.77 0.58
N VAL A 110 -4.02 4.30 0.47
CA VAL A 110 -3.27 4.88 1.58
C VAL A 110 -3.38 6.41 1.49
N ASP A 111 -4.00 7.03 2.49
CA ASP A 111 -4.28 8.48 2.51
C ASP A 111 -3.00 9.33 2.55
N THR A 112 -1.99 8.89 3.28
CA THR A 112 -0.69 9.55 3.40
C THR A 112 0.43 8.58 3.07
N TRP A 113 1.10 8.80 1.94
CA TRP A 113 2.26 7.99 1.58
C TRP A 113 3.50 8.49 2.34
N ILE A 114 4.33 7.55 2.77
CA ILE A 114 5.68 7.72 3.26
C ILE A 114 6.47 6.57 2.64
N LYS A 115 7.42 6.87 1.75
CA LYS A 115 8.24 5.82 1.13
C LYS A 115 9.08 5.12 2.19
N ASN A 116 9.26 3.80 2.03
CA ASN A 116 9.98 2.93 2.95
C ASN A 116 9.33 2.91 4.35
N TYR A 117 8.03 3.12 4.41
CA TYR A 117 7.23 2.97 5.61
C TYR A 117 6.37 1.71 5.51
N SER A 118 6.25 0.99 6.62
CA SER A 118 5.45 -0.22 6.71
C SER A 118 4.04 0.14 7.20
N TYR A 119 3.03 -0.22 6.41
CA TYR A 119 1.63 0.06 6.72
C TYR A 119 0.93 -1.21 7.21
N LYS A 120 0.16 -1.07 8.29
CA LYS A 120 -0.71 -2.14 8.77
C LYS A 120 -2.07 -2.05 8.09
N ILE A 121 -2.49 -3.16 7.51
CA ILE A 121 -3.84 -3.40 7.01
C ILE A 121 -4.50 -4.36 7.99
N VAL A 122 -5.72 -4.03 8.41
CA VAL A 122 -6.58 -4.92 9.19
C VAL A 122 -7.77 -5.28 8.31
N ILE A 123 -7.93 -6.56 7.99
CA ILE A 123 -9.02 -7.09 7.17
C ILE A 123 -9.85 -8.09 7.97
N ASN A 124 -11.16 -8.13 7.70
CA ASN A 124 -12.10 -9.08 8.28
C ASN A 124 -13.21 -9.42 7.28
N ASN A 125 -14.14 -10.30 7.67
CA ASN A 125 -15.24 -10.78 6.82
C ASN A 125 -16.16 -9.68 6.27
N THR A 126 -16.07 -8.44 6.78
CA THR A 126 -16.84 -7.30 6.26
C THR A 126 -16.27 -6.79 4.94
N HIS A 127 -14.96 -6.95 4.73
CA HIS A 127 -14.23 -6.35 3.60
C HIS A 127 -13.45 -7.38 2.78
N PHE A 128 -13.21 -8.58 3.31
CA PHE A 128 -12.42 -9.62 2.66
C PHE A 128 -13.13 -10.98 2.72
N ASP A 129 -13.25 -11.66 1.58
CA ASP A 129 -13.89 -12.98 1.49
C ASP A 129 -12.87 -14.11 1.68
N TYR A 130 -12.76 -14.59 2.92
CA TYR A 130 -11.84 -15.69 3.27
C TYR A 130 -12.24 -17.06 2.68
N THR A 131 -13.42 -17.20 2.05
CA THR A 131 -13.82 -18.45 1.39
C THR A 131 -13.00 -18.71 0.13
N HIS A 132 -12.42 -17.66 -0.45
CA HIS A 132 -11.57 -17.73 -1.62
C HIS A 132 -10.08 -17.79 -1.28
N ALA A 133 -9.67 -17.40 -0.07
CA ALA A 133 -8.28 -17.43 0.35
C ALA A 133 -7.87 -18.76 1.01
N ASN A 134 -6.59 -19.11 0.89
CA ASN A 134 -6.00 -20.26 1.56
C ASN A 134 -6.20 -20.17 3.09
N THR A 135 -6.32 -21.33 3.74
CA THR A 135 -6.41 -21.46 5.20
C THR A 135 -5.28 -20.78 5.97
N THR A 136 -4.10 -20.63 5.37
CA THR A 136 -2.92 -20.03 6.00
C THR A 136 -2.59 -18.62 5.47
N GLY A 137 -3.33 -18.12 4.49
CA GLY A 137 -3.00 -16.87 3.79
C GLY A 137 -1.75 -16.95 2.90
N ALA A 138 -1.23 -18.16 2.63
CA ALA A 138 -0.06 -18.35 1.76
C ALA A 138 -0.25 -17.77 0.34
N ASP A 139 -1.50 -17.74 -0.11
CA ASP A 139 -1.94 -17.13 -1.35
C ASP A 139 -2.37 -15.68 -1.16
N PHE A 140 -1.66 -14.89 -0.34
CA PHE A 140 -1.92 -13.46 -0.20
C PHE A 140 -0.77 -12.65 -0.82
N ARG A 141 -1.08 -11.61 -1.58
CA ARG A 141 -0.08 -10.69 -2.14
C ARG A 141 -0.57 -9.25 -2.02
N VAL A 142 0.39 -8.35 -1.82
CA VAL A 142 0.17 -6.92 -1.97
C VAL A 142 0.86 -6.47 -3.25
N VAL A 143 0.15 -5.75 -4.09
CA VAL A 143 0.66 -5.22 -5.37
C VAL A 143 0.59 -3.70 -5.32
N ASN A 144 1.64 -3.03 -5.77
CA ASN A 144 1.69 -1.57 -5.87
C ASN A 144 0.98 -1.06 -7.14
N ASN A 145 -0.28 -1.44 -7.30
CA ASN A 145 -1.19 -0.77 -8.20
C ASN A 145 -2.63 -1.18 -7.86
N SER A 146 -3.60 -0.55 -8.50
CA SER A 146 -5.00 -0.98 -8.43
C SER A 146 -5.17 -2.37 -9.06
N CYS A 147 -6.28 -3.02 -8.72
CA CYS A 147 -6.70 -4.28 -9.30
C CYS A 147 -6.77 -4.19 -10.83
N ASN A 148 -6.22 -5.20 -11.49
CA ASN A 148 -6.19 -5.32 -12.95
C ASN A 148 -5.41 -4.19 -13.62
N GLU A 149 -4.42 -3.63 -12.93
CA GLU A 149 -3.39 -2.81 -13.54
C GLU A 149 -2.01 -3.49 -13.43
N ASN A 150 -1.08 -3.05 -14.28
CA ASN A 150 0.30 -3.51 -14.20
C ASN A 150 0.97 -2.93 -12.94
N GLY A 151 1.29 -3.82 -12.01
CA GLY A 151 1.99 -3.51 -10.76
C GLY A 151 3.02 -4.59 -10.44
N GLY A 152 3.85 -4.32 -9.44
CA GLY A 152 4.78 -5.27 -8.86
C GLY A 152 4.32 -5.69 -7.46
N THR A 153 4.67 -6.92 -7.07
CA THR A 153 4.48 -7.35 -5.68
C THR A 153 5.37 -6.54 -4.75
N VAL A 154 4.84 -6.15 -3.59
CA VAL A 154 5.61 -5.52 -2.52
C VAL A 154 5.81 -6.47 -1.34
N SER A 155 6.91 -6.26 -0.61
CA SER A 155 7.20 -7.00 0.61
C SER A 155 6.07 -6.84 1.61
N HIS A 156 5.64 -7.95 2.19
CA HIS A 156 4.58 -7.96 3.19
C HIS A 156 4.85 -9.01 4.27
N TYR A 157 4.21 -8.84 5.41
CA TYR A 157 4.26 -9.74 6.54
C TYR A 157 2.86 -9.95 7.10
N ILE A 158 2.39 -11.18 7.05
CA ILE A 158 1.16 -11.64 7.69
C ILE A 158 1.46 -11.80 9.18
N GLN A 159 1.09 -10.80 9.98
CA GLN A 159 1.29 -10.83 11.43
C GLN A 159 0.41 -11.88 12.08
N ASN A 160 -0.84 -12.02 11.61
CA ASN A 160 -1.73 -13.11 11.97
C ASN A 160 -2.74 -13.33 10.84
N TRP A 161 -3.24 -14.56 10.71
CA TRP A 161 -4.26 -14.92 9.73
C TRP A 161 -5.45 -15.58 10.44
N THR A 162 -6.54 -14.82 10.62
CA THR A 162 -7.71 -15.26 11.40
C THR A 162 -8.98 -15.08 10.59
N LYS A 163 -9.50 -16.16 10.00
CA LYS A 163 -10.70 -16.13 9.12
C LYS A 163 -11.97 -15.66 9.83
N ASP A 164 -12.10 -15.97 11.12
CA ASP A 164 -13.29 -15.62 11.92
C ASP A 164 -13.13 -14.30 12.69
N GLY A 165 -12.05 -13.55 12.44
CA GLY A 165 -11.73 -12.32 13.15
C GLY A 165 -10.97 -11.32 12.27
N ASP A 166 -10.10 -10.56 12.91
CA ASP A 166 -9.23 -9.60 12.24
C ASP A 166 -7.91 -10.28 11.83
N THR A 167 -7.57 -10.19 10.56
CA THR A 167 -6.25 -10.51 10.01
C THR A 167 -5.44 -9.23 9.92
N ALA A 168 -4.24 -9.23 10.48
CA ALA A 168 -3.30 -8.13 10.34
C ALA A 168 -2.21 -8.48 9.32
N VAL A 169 -2.06 -7.64 8.30
CA VAL A 169 -0.98 -7.71 7.33
C VAL A 169 -0.23 -6.40 7.29
N TRP A 170 1.09 -6.47 7.29
CA TRP A 170 1.95 -5.32 7.08
C TRP A 170 2.51 -5.35 5.67
N PHE A 171 2.69 -4.19 5.03
CA PHE A 171 3.39 -4.11 3.76
C PHE A 171 4.30 -2.89 3.70
N LEU A 172 5.40 -3.00 2.96
CA LEU A 172 6.37 -1.93 2.78
C LEU A 172 6.02 -1.12 1.53
N ALA A 173 5.65 0.15 1.71
CA ALA A 173 5.41 1.07 0.60
C ALA A 173 6.72 1.34 -0.17
N ASN A 174 6.71 1.06 -1.48
CA ASN A 174 7.90 1.10 -2.33
C ASN A 174 8.05 2.39 -3.16
N SER A 175 7.08 3.32 -3.09
CA SER A 175 7.04 4.54 -3.90
C SER A 175 6.64 5.79 -3.10
N GLN A 176 7.15 6.95 -3.51
CA GLN A 176 6.85 8.29 -2.91
C GLN A 176 5.61 8.95 -3.49
N THR A 177 4.93 8.35 -4.46
CA THR A 177 3.75 8.98 -5.07
C THR A 177 2.58 8.01 -5.19
N GLN A 178 2.77 6.78 -4.72
CA GLN A 178 1.81 5.71 -4.86
C GLN A 178 0.93 5.62 -3.63
N THR A 179 -0.36 5.85 -3.83
CA THR A 179 -1.40 5.71 -2.81
C THR A 179 -2.28 4.48 -3.06
N SER A 180 -2.34 4.01 -4.31
CA SER A 180 -3.13 2.84 -4.70
C SER A 180 -2.29 1.57 -4.64
N TYR A 181 -2.78 0.60 -3.88
CA TYR A 181 -2.28 -0.77 -3.83
C TYR A 181 -3.48 -1.71 -3.96
N SER A 182 -3.19 -2.99 -4.12
CA SER A 182 -4.22 -4.02 -4.16
C SER A 182 -3.78 -5.28 -3.43
N LEU A 183 -4.76 -6.00 -2.91
CA LEU A 183 -4.62 -7.29 -2.25
C LEU A 183 -5.11 -8.36 -3.20
N TYR A 184 -4.22 -9.28 -3.58
CA TYR A 184 -4.57 -10.43 -4.41
C TYR A 184 -4.59 -11.72 -3.61
N TYR A 185 -5.56 -12.58 -3.94
CA TYR A 185 -5.78 -13.88 -3.31
C TYR A 185 -6.51 -14.87 -4.22
N GLY A 186 -6.66 -16.13 -3.79
CA GLY A 186 -7.33 -17.18 -4.56
C GLY A 186 -6.39 -18.13 -5.32
N ASN A 187 -5.08 -17.91 -5.24
CA ASN A 187 -4.10 -18.80 -5.86
C ASN A 187 -3.73 -19.95 -4.92
N THR A 188 -4.58 -20.97 -4.83
CA THR A 188 -4.38 -22.10 -3.88
C THR A 188 -3.05 -22.84 -4.02
N ALA A 189 -2.37 -22.75 -5.16
CA ALA A 189 -1.06 -23.35 -5.41
C ALA A 189 0.12 -22.47 -4.97
N ALA A 190 -0.12 -21.21 -4.58
CA ALA A 190 0.93 -20.30 -4.17
C ALA A 190 1.53 -20.68 -2.81
N SER A 191 2.85 -20.63 -2.72
CA SER A 191 3.57 -20.61 -1.45
C SER A 191 3.50 -19.23 -0.82
N THR A 192 3.61 -19.14 0.50
CA THR A 192 3.70 -17.85 1.18
C THR A 192 4.96 -17.09 0.76
N THR A 193 4.83 -15.78 0.62
CA THR A 193 5.95 -14.84 0.50
C THR A 193 5.96 -13.83 1.66
N SER A 194 5.16 -14.08 2.70
CA SER A 194 5.15 -13.30 3.93
C SER A 194 6.54 -13.36 4.58
N ASN A 195 7.17 -12.21 4.78
CA ASN A 195 8.52 -12.14 5.34
C ASN A 195 8.78 -10.81 6.07
N MET A 196 8.80 -10.89 7.40
CA MET A 196 9.06 -9.79 8.33
C MET A 196 10.38 -9.05 8.02
N ASN A 197 11.46 -9.77 7.72
CA ASN A 197 12.79 -9.21 7.45
C ASN A 197 12.86 -8.36 6.17
N THR A 198 11.90 -8.52 5.28
CA THR A 198 11.79 -7.70 4.06
C THR A 198 10.73 -6.60 4.17
N THR A 199 9.89 -6.65 5.22
CA THR A 199 8.79 -5.70 5.44
C THR A 199 9.16 -4.62 6.45
N PHE A 200 10.04 -4.91 7.41
CA PHE A 200 10.49 -3.96 8.42
C PHE A 200 12.00 -3.78 8.35
N ILE A 201 12.49 -2.71 8.99
CA ILE A 201 13.93 -2.50 9.23
C ILE A 201 14.48 -3.65 10.08
N TRP A 202 13.70 -4.07 11.08
CA TRP A 202 13.95 -5.22 11.92
C TRP A 202 12.64 -5.63 12.59
N GLY A 203 12.51 -6.92 12.90
CA GLY A 203 11.43 -7.47 13.70
C GLY A 203 11.80 -8.87 14.15
N ASP A 204 11.24 -9.26 15.27
CA ASP A 204 11.38 -10.61 15.81
C ASP A 204 10.02 -11.06 16.34
N GLY A 205 9.53 -12.16 15.79
CA GLY A 205 8.25 -12.77 16.13
C GLY A 205 8.43 -14.04 16.96
N MET A 206 9.67 -14.44 17.25
CA MET A 206 10.06 -15.65 18.01
C MET A 206 9.65 -16.99 17.38
N GLU A 207 9.01 -16.99 16.20
CA GLU A 207 8.46 -18.20 15.57
C GLU A 207 9.49 -19.23 15.07
N ASP A 208 10.77 -18.88 15.10
CA ASP A 208 11.88 -19.80 14.85
C ASP A 208 12.49 -20.39 16.13
N ALA A 209 11.91 -20.07 17.30
CA ALA A 209 12.40 -20.44 18.62
C ALA A 209 13.86 -20.02 18.88
N ASP A 210 14.33 -18.97 18.19
CA ASP A 210 15.69 -18.45 18.31
C ASP A 210 15.69 -17.12 19.10
N VAL A 211 16.53 -17.05 20.13
CA VAL A 211 16.76 -15.81 20.90
C VAL A 211 18.18 -15.27 20.74
N THR A 212 18.96 -15.81 19.82
CA THR A 212 20.37 -15.43 19.63
C THR A 212 20.55 -13.99 19.15
N ASP A 213 19.49 -13.39 18.60
CA ASP A 213 19.44 -11.96 18.31
C ASP A 213 19.45 -11.08 19.57
N TRP A 214 19.12 -11.63 20.73
CA TRP A 214 19.06 -10.94 22.02
C TRP A 214 20.31 -11.19 22.86
N VAL A 215 20.92 -10.11 23.32
CA VAL A 215 22.13 -10.15 24.14
C VAL A 215 21.77 -9.91 25.60
N VAL A 216 22.02 -10.90 26.46
CA VAL A 216 22.00 -10.73 27.91
C VAL A 216 23.16 -9.83 28.33
N VAL A 217 22.85 -8.70 28.96
CA VAL A 217 23.83 -7.72 29.43
C VAL A 217 24.20 -7.97 30.88
N ALA A 218 23.21 -8.22 31.74
CA ALA A 218 23.42 -8.51 33.16
C ALA A 218 22.20 -9.24 33.72
N ASN A 219 22.43 -10.13 34.69
CA ASN A 219 21.41 -10.71 35.58
C ASN A 219 20.10 -11.19 34.93
N ALA A 220 20.09 -11.60 33.66
CA ALA A 220 18.90 -12.05 32.97
C ALA A 220 19.10 -13.44 32.34
N ALA A 221 18.01 -14.17 32.18
CA ALA A 221 17.90 -15.31 31.28
C ALA A 221 16.80 -15.02 30.26
N VAL A 222 17.04 -15.43 29.01
CA VAL A 222 16.07 -15.34 27.93
C VAL A 222 15.94 -16.68 27.24
N GLU A 223 14.72 -16.99 26.85
CA GLU A 223 14.37 -18.16 26.06
C GLU A 223 13.15 -17.85 25.20
N ALA A 224 13.04 -18.51 24.05
CA ALA A 224 11.79 -18.54 23.31
C ALA A 224 10.90 -19.58 24.00
N THR A 225 9.73 -19.14 24.46
CA THR A 225 8.77 -20.02 25.12
C THR A 225 7.63 -20.31 24.15
N ASP A 226 7.32 -21.59 23.99
CA ASP A 226 6.14 -22.00 23.24
C ASP A 226 4.88 -21.94 24.12
N ASP A 227 3.76 -21.58 23.51
CA ASP A 227 2.48 -21.51 24.20
C ASP A 227 1.75 -22.86 24.31
N THR A 228 2.48 -23.98 24.26
CA THR A 228 1.82 -25.29 24.35
C THR A 228 1.28 -25.55 25.77
N ASP A 229 1.88 -24.93 26.79
CA ASP A 229 1.53 -25.12 28.20
C ASP A 229 0.96 -23.87 28.93
N HIS A 230 1.03 -22.67 28.36
CA HIS A 230 0.71 -21.40 29.07
C HIS A 230 -0.13 -20.42 28.24
N GLN A 231 -1.39 -20.78 27.90
CA GLN A 231 -2.31 -20.20 26.88
C GLN A 231 -2.52 -18.66 26.80
N GLU A 232 -1.72 -17.85 27.48
CA GLU A 232 -1.80 -16.40 27.54
C GLU A 232 -0.43 -15.70 27.33
N LEU A 233 0.67 -16.43 27.11
CA LEU A 233 2.01 -15.84 27.00
C LEU A 233 2.45 -15.47 25.58
N VAL A 234 1.63 -15.78 24.57
CA VAL A 234 1.95 -15.49 23.17
C VAL A 234 0.89 -14.59 22.54
N LYS A 235 1.36 -13.56 21.82
CA LYS A 235 0.46 -12.61 21.14
C LYS A 235 -0.03 -13.13 19.81
N TYR A 236 0.87 -13.73 19.04
CA TYR A 236 0.60 -14.26 17.72
C TYR A 236 1.36 -15.58 17.56
N TRP A 237 0.71 -16.54 16.91
CA TRP A 237 1.29 -17.85 16.59
C TRP A 237 1.70 -18.66 17.83
N ASN A 238 2.95 -19.09 17.96
CA ASN A 238 3.33 -20.12 18.91
C ASN A 238 4.38 -19.71 19.94
N TYR A 239 5.18 -18.67 19.68
CA TYR A 239 6.31 -18.32 20.52
C TYR A 239 6.31 -16.86 20.99
N SER A 240 6.90 -16.63 22.16
CA SER A 240 7.27 -15.31 22.67
C SER A 240 8.62 -15.35 23.37
N LEU A 241 9.19 -14.18 23.64
CA LEU A 241 10.42 -14.06 24.42
C LEU A 241 10.06 -14.03 25.90
N ASN A 242 10.50 -15.05 26.62
CA ASN A 242 10.46 -15.06 28.06
C ASN A 242 11.72 -14.40 28.62
N TYR A 243 11.54 -13.51 29.57
CA TYR A 243 12.60 -12.83 30.30
C TYR A 243 12.49 -13.18 31.78
N THR A 244 13.57 -13.67 32.36
CA THR A 244 13.66 -13.94 33.80
C THR A 244 14.80 -13.13 34.41
N ASP A 245 14.48 -12.30 35.42
CA ASP A 245 15.49 -11.70 36.28
C ASP A 245 16.10 -12.79 37.18
N THR A 246 17.41 -12.96 37.11
CA THR A 246 18.15 -14.01 37.80
C THR A 246 18.80 -13.52 39.10
N ALA A 247 18.79 -12.22 39.39
CA ALA A 247 19.42 -11.67 40.58
C ALA A 247 18.39 -11.14 41.59
N GLY A 248 18.49 -11.61 42.84
CA GLY A 248 17.62 -11.18 43.94
C GLY A 248 17.86 -9.74 44.46
N GLY A 249 18.38 -8.83 43.63
CA GLY A 249 18.66 -7.45 44.07
C GLY A 249 19.30 -6.49 43.05
N ALA A 250 19.59 -6.93 41.82
CA ALA A 250 20.03 -6.06 40.73
C ALA A 250 19.19 -6.37 39.49
N ALA A 251 18.71 -5.34 38.79
CA ALA A 251 17.88 -5.55 37.61
C ALA A 251 18.63 -6.36 36.55
N GLY A 252 17.95 -7.34 35.97
CA GLY A 252 18.38 -7.94 34.72
C GLY A 252 18.26 -6.97 33.53
N ASP A 253 19.07 -7.21 32.51
CA ASP A 253 19.19 -6.36 31.33
C ASP A 253 19.45 -7.23 30.10
N ILE A 254 18.68 -6.99 29.04
CA ILE A 254 18.82 -7.57 27.72
C ILE A 254 18.75 -6.48 26.68
N LYS A 255 19.44 -6.68 25.56
CA LYS A 255 19.40 -5.73 24.45
C LYS A 255 19.45 -6.41 23.10
N HIS A 256 18.86 -5.74 22.11
CA HIS A 256 19.13 -5.98 20.70
C HIS A 256 19.72 -4.69 20.09
N THR A 257 20.51 -4.81 19.01
CA THR A 257 21.06 -3.64 18.30
C THR A 257 20.69 -3.71 16.83
N TYR A 258 19.93 -2.72 16.37
CA TYR A 258 19.58 -2.54 14.97
C TYR A 258 20.45 -1.46 14.30
N PRO A 259 20.57 -1.46 12.96
CA PRO A 259 21.32 -0.44 12.23
C PRO A 259 20.84 0.98 12.56
N THR A 260 21.74 1.95 12.60
CA THR A 260 21.40 3.35 12.85
C THR A 260 20.41 3.86 11.81
N GLN A 261 19.29 4.42 12.28
CA GLN A 261 18.26 5.02 11.44
C GLN A 261 18.35 6.54 11.49
N THR A 262 17.99 7.19 10.38
CA THR A 262 17.77 8.64 10.32
C THR A 262 16.28 8.93 10.25
N GLY A 263 15.80 9.91 11.01
CA GLY A 263 14.38 10.27 11.07
C GLY A 263 13.64 9.55 12.20
N SER A 264 12.31 9.57 12.14
CA SER A 264 11.46 8.95 13.16
C SER A 264 11.44 7.43 12.99
N ILE A 265 11.60 6.71 14.09
CA ILE A 265 11.39 5.25 14.16
C ILE A 265 10.17 4.97 15.01
N LEU A 266 9.36 4.01 14.58
CA LEU A 266 8.31 3.42 15.39
C LEU A 266 8.82 2.09 15.94
N ILE A 267 8.78 1.93 17.26
CA ILE A 267 9.08 0.66 17.93
C ILE A 267 7.75 0.15 18.51
N SER A 268 7.41 -1.09 18.21
CA SER A 268 6.22 -1.76 18.73
C SER A 268 6.62 -3.10 19.34
N TYR A 269 6.12 -3.37 20.54
CA TYR A 269 6.34 -4.61 21.26
C TYR A 269 5.08 -4.96 22.06
N TRP A 270 4.91 -6.24 22.38
CA TRP A 270 3.83 -6.74 23.23
C TRP A 270 4.47 -7.34 24.48
N VAL A 271 4.04 -6.90 25.67
CA VAL A 271 4.56 -7.39 26.95
C VAL A 271 3.42 -7.99 27.75
N TYR A 272 3.68 -9.15 28.33
CA TYR A 272 2.88 -9.77 29.37
C TYR A 272 3.60 -9.57 30.70
N ILE A 273 2.90 -9.09 31.73
CA ILE A 273 3.45 -8.80 33.07
C ILE A 273 2.70 -9.62 34.10
#